data_AF-A0A9E2ZCQ8-F1
#
_entry.id   AF-A0A9E2ZCQ8-F1
#
_cell.length_a   1.000
_cell.length_b   1.000
_cell.length_c   1.000
_cell.angle_alpha   90.00
_cell.angle_beta   90.00
_cell.angle_gamma   90.00
#
_symmetry.space_group_name_H-M   'P 1'
#
loop_
_entity.id
_entity.type
_entity.pdbx_description
1 polymer ?
#
loop_
_entity_poly.entity_id
_entity_poly.type
_entity_poly.pdbx_seq_one_letter_code
_entity_poly.pdbx_strand_id
1 'polypeptide(L)'
;TMVVSPLAGFFSERIGSRVFMAAGLALQALALGWLGTLVSVHESYASMVGPFVLAGAGMALVFAPAANAVLSSVRTDQAGQASGATNAIRELGGVLGIAILATVFTSHGSYASPQDYVNGLVPAVWVGAAVLGVGSLIPILLPFSTRDSAVAHAAAEAAERGSAHPTLAAEPAA
;
A
#
# COMPACT_ATOMS: atom_id res chain seq x y z
N THR A 1 15.80 -2.48 -2.37
CA THR A 1 14.90 -3.43 -3.07
C THR A 1 15.64 -4.69 -3.54
N MET A 2 16.82 -4.57 -4.16
CA MET A 2 17.63 -5.72 -4.64
C MET A 2 18.13 -6.70 -3.56
N VAL A 3 18.26 -6.29 -2.29
CA VAL A 3 18.68 -7.19 -1.19
C VAL A 3 17.50 -7.93 -0.54
N VAL A 4 16.27 -7.45 -0.74
CA VAL A 4 15.06 -7.99 -0.07
C VAL A 4 14.31 -9.00 -0.96
N SER A 5 14.61 -9.04 -2.26
CA SER A 5 13.97 -9.95 -3.23
C SER A 5 14.02 -11.45 -2.89
N PRO A 6 15.03 -12.01 -2.19
CA PRO A 6 14.99 -13.43 -1.81
C PRO A 6 14.06 -13.73 -0.63
N LEU A 7 13.72 -12.72 0.19
CA LEU A 7 12.95 -12.93 1.42
C LEU A 7 11.43 -13.01 1.16
N ALA A 8 10.98 -12.54 0.00
CA ALA A 8 9.57 -12.53 -0.40
C ALA A 8 8.99 -13.94 -0.65
N GLY A 9 9.82 -14.93 -1.01
CA GLY A 9 9.38 -16.30 -1.24
C GLY A 9 9.07 -17.09 0.03
N PHE A 10 9.67 -16.73 1.17
CA PHE A 10 9.62 -17.54 2.39
C PHE A 10 8.39 -17.27 3.29
N PHE A 11 7.76 -16.10 3.18
CA PHE A 11 6.69 -15.67 4.11
C PHE A 11 5.26 -15.78 3.55
N SER A 12 5.10 -16.33 2.34
CA SER A 12 3.81 -16.39 1.64
C SER A 12 2.77 -17.32 2.30
N GLU A 13 3.17 -18.32 3.09
CA GLU A 13 2.24 -19.39 3.48
C GLU A 13 1.58 -19.28 4.85
N ARG A 14 2.04 -18.47 5.82
CA ARG A 14 1.56 -18.66 7.22
C ARG A 14 1.05 -17.49 8.06
N ILE A 15 1.22 -16.21 7.66
CA ILE A 15 0.90 -15.08 8.57
C ILE A 15 -0.12 -14.06 8.02
N GLY A 16 -0.49 -14.16 6.74
CA GLY A 16 -1.53 -13.31 6.13
C GLY A 16 -1.03 -11.91 5.77
N SER A 17 -1.20 -11.54 4.50
CA SER A 17 -0.74 -10.27 3.90
C SER A 17 -1.10 -9.01 4.72
N ARG A 18 -2.23 -9.05 5.47
CA ARG A 18 -2.72 -7.95 6.29
C ARG A 18 -1.76 -7.52 7.40
N VAL A 19 -1.19 -8.47 8.14
CA VAL A 19 -0.30 -8.18 9.28
C VAL A 19 1.00 -7.54 8.77
N PHE A 20 1.51 -8.01 7.65
CA PHE A 20 2.71 -7.43 7.03
C PHE A 20 2.46 -6.02 6.51
N MET A 21 1.31 -5.75 5.88
CA MET A 21 0.97 -4.39 5.44
C MET A 21 0.81 -3.44 6.64
N ALA A 22 0.12 -3.86 7.70
CA ALA A 22 -0.02 -3.06 8.93
C ALA A 22 1.34 -2.78 9.59
N ALA A 23 2.19 -3.80 9.73
CA ALA A 23 3.54 -3.65 10.27
C ALA A 23 4.41 -2.73 9.41
N GLY A 24 4.34 -2.86 8.08
CA GLY A 24 5.07 -2.00 7.15
C GLY A 24 4.65 -0.53 7.26
N LEU A 25 3.34 -0.25 7.32
CA LEU A 25 2.81 1.10 7.52
C LEU A 25 3.19 1.67 8.89
N ALA A 26 3.15 0.86 9.96
CA ALA A 26 3.58 1.26 11.29
C ALA A 26 5.08 1.58 11.33
N LEU A 27 5.92 0.76 10.70
CA LEU A 27 7.36 1.04 10.56
C LEU A 27 7.61 2.33 9.78
N GLN A 28 6.85 2.59 8.72
CA GLN A 28 6.96 3.82 7.95
C GLN A 28 6.56 5.05 8.78
N ALA A 29 5.51 4.94 9.59
CA ALA A 29 5.10 5.99 10.53
C ALA A 29 6.18 6.26 11.60
N LEU A 30 6.78 5.20 12.16
CA LEU A 30 7.90 5.32 13.11
C LEU A 30 9.13 5.95 12.46
N ALA A 31 9.46 5.58 11.22
CA ALA A 31 10.57 6.16 10.48
C ALA A 31 10.38 7.67 10.25
N LEU A 32 9.17 8.09 9.85
CA LEU A 32 8.86 9.51 9.71
C LEU A 32 8.81 10.24 11.05
N GLY A 33 8.27 9.62 12.10
CA GLY A 33 8.28 10.19 13.45
C GLY A 33 9.70 10.42 13.97
N TRP A 34 10.58 9.43 13.80
CA TRP A 34 12.00 9.55 14.15
C TRP A 34 12.70 10.62 13.29
N LEU A 35 12.42 10.68 12.00
CA LEU A 35 12.95 11.75 11.15
C LEU A 35 12.47 13.13 11.64
N GLY A 36 11.20 13.24 12.03
CA GLY A 36 10.61 14.48 12.56
C GLY A 36 11.25 14.97 13.86
N THR A 37 11.87 14.10 14.66
CA THR A 37 12.64 14.51 15.85
C THR A 37 14.06 14.95 15.54
N LEU A 38 14.62 14.54 14.40
CA LEU A 38 16.00 14.85 14.00
C LEU A 38 16.10 16.03 13.04
N VAL A 39 15.03 16.37 12.31
CA VAL A 39 15.04 17.48 11.36
C VAL A 39 15.30 18.80 12.09
N SER A 40 16.50 19.34 11.90
CA SER A 40 16.97 20.60 12.45
C SER A 40 18.03 21.19 11.53
N VAL A 41 18.19 22.51 11.58
CA VAL A 41 19.20 23.27 10.82
C VAL A 41 20.65 22.91 11.16
N HIS A 42 20.89 22.32 12.33
CA HIS A 42 22.24 22.02 12.84
C HIS A 42 22.57 20.52 12.84
N GLU A 43 21.64 19.67 12.41
CA GLU A 43 21.81 18.22 12.47
C GLU A 43 22.57 17.67 11.26
N SER A 44 23.34 16.62 11.50
CA SER A 44 24.16 15.99 10.46
C SER A 44 23.33 15.03 9.63
N TYR A 45 23.50 15.03 8.31
CA TYR A 45 22.86 14.04 7.42
C TYR A 45 23.14 12.58 7.81
N ALA A 46 24.24 12.31 8.51
CA ALA A 46 24.55 10.96 8.99
C ALA A 46 23.51 10.44 10.01
N SER A 47 22.89 11.31 10.81
CA SER A 47 21.86 10.91 11.79
C SER A 47 20.56 10.47 11.10
N MET A 48 20.33 10.89 9.86
CA MET A 48 19.15 10.53 9.06
C MET A 48 19.22 9.14 8.41
N VAL A 49 20.40 8.50 8.39
CA VAL A 49 20.59 7.17 7.79
C VAL A 49 19.71 6.13 8.48
N GLY A 50 19.61 6.16 9.81
CA GLY A 50 18.76 5.26 10.59
C GLY A 50 17.28 5.30 10.17
N PRO A 51 16.64 6.48 10.23
CA PRO A 51 15.27 6.67 9.72
C PRO A 51 15.09 6.22 8.27
N PHE A 52 16.04 6.49 7.37
CA PHE A 52 15.93 6.07 5.96
C PHE A 52 16.02 4.56 5.76
N VAL A 53 16.88 3.88 6.53
CA VAL A 53 16.94 2.41 6.51
C VAL A 53 15.62 1.82 7.02
N LEU A 54 15.06 2.38 8.09
CA LEU A 54 13.78 1.94 8.65
C LEU A 54 12.62 2.18 7.66
N ALA A 55 12.60 3.33 7.00
CA ALA A 55 11.67 3.65 5.92
C ALA A 55 11.78 2.64 4.76
N GLY A 56 13.00 2.30 4.32
CA GLY A 56 13.21 1.31 3.28
C GLY A 56 12.69 -0.09 3.64
N ALA A 57 12.86 -0.49 4.91
CA ALA A 57 12.33 -1.75 5.43
C ALA A 57 10.79 -1.75 5.47
N GLY A 58 10.17 -0.68 5.98
CA GLY A 58 8.71 -0.52 6.00
C GLY A 58 8.11 -0.59 4.60
N MET A 59 8.69 0.13 3.64
CA MET A 59 8.28 0.13 2.23
C MET A 59 8.29 -1.27 1.61
N ALA A 60 9.32 -2.09 1.90
CA ALA A 60 9.42 -3.45 1.38
C ALA A 60 8.29 -4.37 1.90
N LEU A 61 7.90 -4.20 3.17
CA LEU A 61 6.81 -4.96 3.80
C LEU A 61 5.42 -4.56 3.30
N VAL A 62 5.27 -3.37 2.73
CA VAL A 62 4.00 -2.94 2.12
C VAL A 62 3.91 -3.36 0.66
N PHE A 63 4.96 -3.10 -0.14
CA PHE A 63 4.88 -3.29 -1.59
C PHE A 63 4.80 -4.75 -2.02
N ALA A 64 5.61 -5.63 -1.44
CA ALA A 64 5.64 -7.03 -1.86
C ALA A 64 4.31 -7.77 -1.60
N PRO A 65 3.68 -7.68 -0.41
CA PRO A 65 2.40 -8.34 -0.16
C PRO A 65 1.22 -7.68 -0.89
N ALA A 66 1.26 -6.36 -1.12
CA ALA A 66 0.20 -5.66 -1.84
C ALA A 66 0.11 -6.08 -3.32
N ALA A 67 1.25 -6.19 -4.01
CA ALA A 67 1.29 -6.66 -5.39
C ALA A 67 0.75 -8.10 -5.51
N ASN A 68 1.20 -8.99 -4.62
CA ASN A 68 0.73 -10.38 -4.57
C ASN A 68 -0.77 -10.48 -4.26
N ALA A 69 -1.29 -9.67 -3.33
CA ALA A 69 -2.71 -9.66 -2.97
C ALA A 69 -3.61 -9.24 -4.15
N VAL A 70 -3.21 -8.24 -4.93
CA VAL A 70 -3.97 -7.81 -6.12
C VAL A 70 -3.99 -8.91 -7.17
N LEU A 71 -2.82 -9.43 -7.55
CA LEU A 71 -2.72 -10.43 -8.61
C LEU A 71 -3.37 -11.77 -8.24
N SER A 72 -3.35 -12.16 -6.96
CA SER A 72 -4.03 -13.38 -6.50
C SER A 72 -5.54 -13.24 -6.37
N SER A 73 -6.09 -12.02 -6.46
CA SER A 73 -7.53 -11.75 -6.31
C SER A 73 -8.31 -11.73 -7.62
N VAL A 74 -7.62 -11.87 -8.76
CA VAL A 74 -8.20 -11.74 -10.10
C VAL A 74 -7.81 -12.91 -11.00
N ARG A 75 -8.63 -13.18 -12.01
CA ARG A 75 -8.31 -14.17 -13.05
C ARG A 75 -7.17 -13.66 -13.94
N THR A 76 -6.37 -14.56 -14.51
CA THR A 76 -5.18 -14.21 -15.31
C THR A 76 -5.49 -13.28 -16.49
N ASP A 77 -6.64 -13.45 -17.12
CA ASP A 77 -7.14 -12.61 -18.22
C ASP A 77 -7.57 -11.20 -17.76
N GLN A 78 -7.84 -11.01 -16.47
CA GLN A 78 -8.19 -9.72 -15.85
C GLN A 78 -7.00 -9.03 -15.18
N ALA A 79 -5.83 -9.68 -15.10
CA ALA A 79 -4.64 -9.17 -14.41
C ALA A 79 -4.19 -7.79 -14.94
N GLY A 80 -4.30 -7.57 -16.26
CA GLY A 80 -3.99 -6.28 -16.88
C GLY A 80 -4.89 -5.15 -16.37
N GLN A 81 -6.20 -5.41 -16.25
CA GLN A 81 -7.16 -4.41 -15.75
C GLN A 81 -6.98 -4.15 -14.26
N ALA A 82 -6.71 -5.19 -13.47
CA ALA A 82 -6.45 -5.07 -12.03
C ALA A 82 -5.17 -4.26 -11.74
N SER A 83 -4.11 -4.49 -12.51
CA SER A 83 -2.87 -3.74 -12.44
C SER A 83 -3.09 -2.27 -12.82
N GLY A 84 -3.80 -2.01 -13.92
CA GLY A 84 -4.15 -0.65 -14.35
C GLY A 84 -4.95 0.12 -13.29
N ALA A 85 -6.00 -0.48 -12.75
CA ALA A 85 -6.80 0.12 -11.68
C ALA A 85 -5.98 0.40 -10.41
N THR A 86 -5.11 -0.54 -10.01
CA THR A 86 -4.23 -0.37 -8.85
C THR A 86 -3.22 0.75 -9.06
N ASN A 87 -2.65 0.85 -10.26
CA ASN A 87 -1.71 1.93 -10.59
C ASN A 87 -2.40 3.29 -10.60
N ALA A 88 -3.60 3.40 -11.19
CA ALA A 88 -4.37 4.63 -11.17
C ALA A 88 -4.71 5.07 -9.74
N ILE A 89 -5.13 4.15 -8.87
CA ILE A 89 -5.37 4.45 -7.44
C ILE A 89 -4.08 4.92 -6.75
N ARG A 90 -2.94 4.27 -7.04
CA ARG A 90 -1.63 4.67 -6.47
C ARG A 90 -1.19 6.05 -6.94
N GLU A 91 -1.39 6.38 -8.21
CA GLU A 91 -1.07 7.69 -8.77
C GLU A 91 -1.96 8.77 -8.15
N LEU A 92 -3.27 8.55 -8.08
CA LEU A 92 -4.21 9.48 -7.44
C LEU A 92 -3.85 9.69 -5.96
N GLY A 93 -3.62 8.61 -5.21
CA GLY A 93 -3.19 8.69 -3.82
C GLY A 93 -1.84 9.40 -3.65
N GLY A 94 -0.90 9.15 -4.56
CA GLY A 94 0.41 9.81 -4.59
C GLY A 94 0.29 11.32 -4.80
N VAL A 95 -0.47 11.75 -5.82
CA VAL A 95 -0.69 13.17 -6.11
C VAL A 95 -1.43 13.86 -4.96
N LEU A 96 -2.46 13.23 -4.39
CA LEU A 96 -3.17 13.77 -3.23
C LEU A 96 -2.26 13.89 -2.01
N GLY A 97 -1.45 12.86 -1.71
CA GLY A 97 -0.48 12.90 -0.63
C GLY A 97 0.53 14.03 -0.81
N ILE A 98 1.10 14.18 -2.00
CA ILE A 98 2.02 15.27 -2.33
C ILE A 98 1.35 16.63 -2.14
N ALA A 99 0.12 16.80 -2.62
CA ALA A 99 -0.62 18.06 -2.51
C ALA A 99 -0.88 18.45 -1.05
N ILE A 100 -1.29 17.50 -0.20
CA ILE A 100 -1.51 17.73 1.24
C ILE A 100 -0.19 18.13 1.91
N LEU A 101 0.88 17.37 1.69
CA LEU A 101 2.18 17.64 2.31
C LEU A 101 2.77 18.98 1.84
N ALA A 102 2.62 19.31 0.55
CA ALA A 102 3.04 20.60 0.00
C ALA A 102 2.25 21.75 0.62
N THR A 103 0.93 21.59 0.79
CA THR A 103 0.07 22.60 1.43
C THR A 103 0.48 22.84 2.88
N VAL A 104 0.75 21.76 3.63
CA VAL A 104 1.24 21.88 5.02
C VAL A 104 2.59 22.59 5.06
N PHE A 105 3.51 22.22 4.17
CA PHE A 105 4.82 22.86 4.07
C PHE A 105 4.70 24.37 3.80
N THR A 106 3.93 24.78 2.79
CA THR A 106 3.79 26.19 2.41
C THR A 106 2.96 27.01 3.39
N SER A 107 2.14 26.36 4.23
CA SER A 107 1.37 27.04 5.29
C SER A 107 2.23 27.40 6.51
N HIS A 108 3.32 26.67 6.75
CA HIS A 108 4.16 26.83 7.94
C HIS A 108 5.60 27.25 7.64
N GLY A 109 6.04 27.15 6.39
CA GLY A 109 7.42 27.39 5.99
C GLY A 109 7.56 28.01 4.62
N SER A 110 8.82 28.25 4.25
CA SER A 110 9.19 28.80 2.96
C SER A 110 10.61 28.42 2.58
N TYR A 111 11.05 28.84 1.41
CA TYR A 111 12.44 28.68 0.96
C TYR A 111 13.32 29.91 1.27
N ALA A 112 12.83 30.86 2.07
CA ALA A 112 13.54 32.11 2.33
C ALA A 112 14.76 31.94 3.24
N SER A 113 14.72 30.97 4.16
CA SER A 113 15.84 30.64 5.04
C SER A 113 15.86 29.15 5.41
N PRO A 114 17.00 28.60 5.86
CA PRO A 114 17.07 27.23 6.36
C PRO A 114 16.09 26.94 7.50
N GLN A 115 15.85 27.92 8.38
CA GLN A 115 14.90 27.77 9.48
C GLN A 115 13.45 27.74 8.98
N ASP A 116 13.09 28.61 8.02
CA ASP A 116 11.75 28.60 7.43
C ASP A 116 11.45 27.31 6.69
N TYR A 117 12.46 26.70 6.07
CA TYR A 117 12.33 25.38 5.45
C TYR A 117 12.03 24.30 6.48
N VAL A 118 12.79 24.28 7.60
CA VAL A 118 12.54 23.34 8.72
C VAL A 118 11.16 23.54 9.33
N ASN A 119 10.73 24.80 9.49
CA ASN A 119 9.41 25.15 10.02
C ASN A 119 8.26 24.60 9.15
N GLY A 120 8.45 24.52 7.83
CA GLY A 120 7.49 23.87 6.92
C GLY A 120 7.63 22.34 6.88
N LEU A 121 8.87 21.84 6.92
CA LEU A 121 9.16 20.42 6.76
C LEU A 121 8.71 19.59 7.97
N VAL A 122 8.97 20.06 9.20
CA VAL A 122 8.66 19.30 10.43
C VAL A 122 7.15 19.00 10.55
N PRO A 123 6.23 19.97 10.41
CA PRO A 123 4.80 19.68 10.41
C PRO A 123 4.38 18.73 9.29
N ALA A 124 4.93 18.89 8.08
CA ALA A 124 4.60 17.99 6.95
C ALA A 124 5.03 16.54 7.25
N VAL A 125 6.22 16.34 7.84
CA VAL A 125 6.69 15.00 8.26
C VAL A 125 5.77 14.40 9.31
N TRP A 126 5.33 15.18 10.30
CA TRP A 126 4.39 14.71 11.33
C TRP A 126 3.01 14.38 10.78
N VAL A 127 2.50 15.16 9.82
CA VAL A 127 1.25 14.83 9.10
C VAL A 127 1.41 13.53 8.34
N GLY A 128 2.52 13.32 7.63
CA GLY A 128 2.82 12.05 6.96
C GLY A 128 2.88 10.88 7.94
N ALA A 129 3.55 11.06 9.09
CA ALA A 129 3.63 10.05 10.14
C ALA A 129 2.25 9.71 10.72
N ALA A 130 1.40 10.71 10.96
CA ALA A 130 0.04 10.51 11.46
C ALA A 130 -0.85 9.77 10.44
N VAL A 131 -0.79 10.17 9.17
CA VAL A 131 -1.54 9.51 8.09
C VAL A 131 -1.14 8.03 7.97
N LEU A 132 0.15 7.72 8.00
CA LEU A 132 0.64 6.34 7.97
C LEU A 132 0.29 5.57 9.25
N GLY A 133 0.36 6.23 10.41
CA GLY A 133 -0.02 5.65 11.69
C GLY A 133 -1.48 5.25 11.72
N VAL A 134 -2.39 6.14 11.30
CA VAL A 134 -3.83 5.83 11.15
C VAL A 134 -4.03 4.77 10.06
N GLY A 135 -3.33 4.89 8.93
CA GLY A 135 -3.37 3.92 7.84
C GLY A 135 -2.97 2.51 8.27
N SER A 136 -2.04 2.37 9.21
CA SER A 136 -1.60 1.07 9.73
C SER A 136 -2.70 0.30 10.47
N LEU A 137 -3.74 0.99 10.96
CA LEU A 137 -4.89 0.37 11.62
C LEU A 137 -5.90 -0.18 10.61
N ILE A 138 -5.94 0.36 9.39
CA ILE A 138 -6.94 -0.02 8.37
C ILE A 138 -6.89 -1.52 8.02
N PRO A 139 -5.72 -2.15 7.76
CA PRO A 139 -5.65 -3.59 7.47
C PRO A 139 -6.10 -4.49 8.63
N ILE A 140 -6.08 -3.96 9.86
CA ILE A 140 -6.48 -4.67 11.08
C ILE A 140 -7.98 -4.51 11.31
N LEU A 141 -8.52 -3.29 11.11
CA LEU A 141 -9.90 -2.93 11.40
C LEU A 141 -10.88 -3.30 10.28
N LEU A 142 -10.44 -3.21 9.02
CA LEU A 142 -11.25 -3.62 7.88
C LEU A 142 -10.89 -5.06 7.50
N PRO A 143 -11.75 -6.05 7.81
CA PRO A 143 -11.59 -7.39 7.28
C PRO A 143 -11.79 -7.36 5.76
N PHE A 144 -10.74 -7.03 5.01
CA PHE A 144 -10.69 -7.22 3.56
C PHE A 144 -10.64 -8.72 3.27
N SER A 145 -11.78 -9.40 3.37
CA SER A 145 -11.93 -10.78 2.96
C SER A 145 -11.79 -10.88 1.45
N THR A 146 -10.55 -10.94 0.98
CA THR A 146 -10.20 -11.44 -0.35
C THR A 146 -10.77 -12.85 -0.58
N ARG A 147 -10.98 -13.62 0.49
CA ARG A 147 -11.74 -14.88 0.46
C ARG A 147 -13.20 -14.70 0.07
N ASP A 148 -13.89 -13.68 0.59
CA ASP A 148 -15.31 -13.47 0.30
C ASP A 148 -15.51 -12.98 -1.13
N SER A 149 -14.59 -12.13 -1.63
CA SER A 149 -14.59 -11.72 -3.05
C SER A 149 -14.27 -12.87 -4.01
N ALA A 150 -13.31 -13.73 -3.68
CA ALA A 150 -12.96 -14.90 -4.49
C ALA A 150 -14.09 -15.95 -4.50
N VAL A 151 -14.73 -16.18 -3.35
CA VAL A 151 -15.87 -17.12 -3.22
C VAL A 151 -17.12 -16.56 -3.91
N ALA A 152 -17.39 -15.25 -3.79
CA ALA A 152 -18.51 -14.60 -4.49
C ALA A 152 -18.33 -14.61 -6.02
N HIS A 153 -17.10 -14.40 -6.51
CA HIS A 153 -16.81 -14.45 -7.94
C HIS A 153 -16.90 -15.88 -8.50
N ALA A 154 -16.39 -16.87 -7.77
CA ALA A 154 -16.54 -18.27 -8.13
C ALA A 154 -18.01 -18.75 -8.10
N ALA A 155 -18.81 -18.25 -7.15
CA ALA A 155 -20.24 -18.55 -7.07
C ALA A 155 -21.04 -17.91 -8.22
N ALA A 156 -20.69 -16.68 -8.63
CA ALA A 156 -21.29 -16.01 -9.79
C ALA A 156 -20.96 -16.75 -11.10
N GLU A 157 -19.71 -17.17 -11.28
CA GLU A 157 -19.27 -17.91 -12.47
C GLU A 157 -19.91 -19.32 -12.56
N ALA A 158 -20.13 -19.98 -11.43
CA ALA A 158 -20.88 -21.24 -11.37
C ALA A 158 -22.37 -21.05 -11.71
N ALA A 159 -22.97 -19.93 -11.30
CA ALA A 159 -24.36 -19.59 -11.63
C ALA A 159 -24.53 -19.26 -13.13
N GLU A 160 -23.58 -18.53 -13.72
CA GLU A 160 -23.57 -18.24 -15.16
C GLU A 160 -23.39 -19.51 -16.01
N ARG A 161 -22.44 -20.39 -15.64
CA ARG A 161 -22.24 -21.67 -16.33
C ARG A 161 -23.40 -22.65 -16.16
N GLY A 162 -24.07 -22.64 -15.01
CA GLY A 162 -25.28 -23.44 -14.76
C GLY A 162 -26.51 -22.95 -15.55
N SER A 163 -26.59 -21.65 -15.84
CA SER A 163 -27.67 -21.05 -16.64
C SER A 163 -27.50 -21.22 -18.16
N ALA A 164 -26.29 -21.54 -18.62
CA ALA A 164 -25.97 -21.69 -20.05
C ALA A 164 -26.32 -23.07 -20.63
N HIS A 165 -26.92 -23.98 -19.84
CA HIS A 165 -27.32 -25.30 -20.36
C HIS A 165 -28.75 -25.73 -19.99
N PRO A 166 -29.78 -25.07 -20.52
CA PRO A 166 -31.01 -25.74 -20.89
C PRO A 166 -31.07 -25.87 -22.44
N THR A 167 -31.35 -27.08 -22.91
CA THR A 167 -31.82 -27.40 -24.29
C THR A 167 -30.77 -27.77 -25.37
N LEU A 168 -30.06 -28.88 -25.17
CA LEU A 168 -29.63 -29.75 -26.30
C LEU A 168 -29.92 -31.22 -25.96
N ALA A 169 -31.11 -31.47 -25.41
CA ALA A 169 -31.66 -32.81 -25.24
C ALA A 169 -33.00 -32.88 -25.98
N ALA A 170 -32.95 -32.93 -27.31
CA ALA A 170 -33.94 -33.58 -28.17
C ALA A 170 -33.63 -33.29 -29.65
N GLU A 171 -32.93 -34.19 -30.33
CA GLU A 171 -33.31 -34.53 -31.69
C GLU A 171 -33.03 -36.03 -31.91
N PRO A 172 -34.04 -36.83 -32.33
CA PRO A 172 -33.95 -38.28 -32.36
C PRO A 172 -33.22 -38.79 -33.62
N ALA A 173 -32.65 -39.98 -33.48
CA ALA A 173 -32.04 -40.74 -34.56
C ALA A 173 -32.99 -40.91 -35.75
N ALA A 174 -32.48 -40.63 -36.96
CA ALA A 174 -32.94 -41.16 -38.23
C ALA A 174 -31.74 -41.32 -39.17
#